data_AF-A0A0F9J1S2-F1
#
_entry.id   AF-A0A0F9J1S2-F1
#
_cell.length_a   1.000
_cell.length_b   1.000
_cell.length_c   1.000
_cell.angle_alpha   90.00
_cell.angle_beta   90.00
_cell.angle_gamma   90.00
#
_symmetry.space_group_name_H-M   'P 1'
#
loop_
_entity.id
_entity.type
_entity.pdbx_description
1 polymer ?
#
loop_
_entity_poly.entity_id
_entity_poly.type
_entity_poly.pdbx_seq_one_letter_code
_entity_poly.pdbx_strand_id
1 'polypeptide(L)' 'MPKLKFYDLKRRKSFNTDKYRLTSKRTKSGMRYFAVTKAPSNVESWRIVGKDFYRKNK' A
#
# COMPACT_ATOMS: atom_id res chain seq x y z
N MET A 1 0.76 12.65 1.79
CA MET A 1 1.37 11.51 1.06
C MET A 1 0.88 11.54 -0.39
N PRO A 2 1.68 11.14 -1.39
CA PRO A 2 1.25 11.13 -2.79
C PRO A 2 0.12 10.12 -3.03
N LYS A 3 -0.83 10.45 -3.93
CA LYS A 3 -1.99 9.60 -4.18
C LYS A 3 -1.57 8.29 -4.86
N LEU A 4 -1.99 7.16 -4.30
CA LEU A 4 -1.69 5.83 -4.83
C LEU A 4 -2.97 5.10 -5.25
N LYS A 5 -2.85 4.27 -6.28
CA LYS A 5 -3.92 3.37 -6.73
C LYS A 5 -3.90 2.06 -5.94
N PHE A 6 -4.95 1.73 -5.24
CA PHE A 6 -5.12 0.46 -4.55
C PHE A 6 -6.15 -0.40 -5.28
N TYR A 7 -6.18 -1.68 -4.96
CA TYR A 7 -7.18 -2.62 -5.46
C TYR A 7 -7.97 -3.21 -4.29
N ASP A 8 -9.28 -3.03 -4.33
CA ASP A 8 -10.22 -3.61 -3.37
C ASP A 8 -10.56 -5.02 -3.84
N LEU A 9 -10.06 -6.04 -3.13
CA LEU A 9 -10.27 -7.44 -3.50
C LEU A 9 -11.74 -7.87 -3.36
N LYS A 10 -12.47 -7.31 -2.40
CA LYS A 10 -13.88 -7.68 -2.14
C LYS A 10 -14.81 -7.06 -3.18
N ARG A 11 -14.56 -5.81 -3.58
CA ARG A 11 -15.33 -5.14 -4.65
C ARG A 11 -14.76 -5.37 -6.04
N ARG A 12 -13.58 -6.00 -6.15
CA ARG A 12 -12.82 -6.20 -7.40
C ARG A 12 -12.66 -4.91 -8.21
N LYS A 13 -12.39 -3.80 -7.52
CA LYS A 13 -12.31 -2.46 -8.13
C LYS A 13 -11.10 -1.69 -7.63
N SER A 14 -10.47 -0.93 -8.52
CA SER A 14 -9.42 0.00 -8.12
C SER A 14 -9.99 1.29 -7.51
N PHE A 15 -9.23 1.88 -6.59
CA PHE A 15 -9.53 3.20 -6.02
C PHE A 15 -8.23 3.94 -5.74
N ASN A 16 -8.28 5.27 -5.72
CA ASN A 16 -7.10 6.11 -5.49
C ASN A 16 -7.24 6.81 -4.14
N THR A 17 -6.20 6.75 -3.31
CA THR A 17 -6.17 7.44 -2.01
C THR A 17 -4.75 7.87 -1.63
N ASP A 18 -4.65 8.98 -0.93
CA ASP A 18 -3.46 9.47 -0.24
C ASP A 18 -3.47 9.11 1.27
N LYS A 19 -4.57 8.55 1.77
CA LYS A 19 -4.72 8.07 3.14
C LYS A 19 -4.26 6.62 3.24
N TYR A 20 -2.99 6.42 3.59
CA TYR A 20 -2.42 5.10 3.84
C TYR A 20 -1.27 5.19 4.85
N ARG A 21 -0.88 4.05 5.42
CA ARG A 21 0.33 3.91 6.22
C ARG A 21 1.41 3.18 5.44
N LEU A 22 2.67 3.54 5.66
CA LEU A 22 3.81 2.83 5.10
C LEU A 22 4.35 1.80 6.10
N THR A 23 4.66 0.60 5.62
CA THR A 23 5.26 -0.47 6.43
C THR A 23 6.29 -1.26 5.62
N SER A 24 7.17 -1.98 6.32
CA SER A 24 8.18 -2.84 5.71
C SER A 24 8.16 -4.22 6.36
N LYS A 25 8.33 -5.27 5.55
CA LYS A 25 8.44 -6.66 6.02
C LYS A 25 9.68 -7.32 5.44
N ARG A 26 10.44 -8.02 6.28
CA ARG A 26 11.52 -8.90 5.82
C ARG A 26 10.90 -10.19 5.27
N THR A 27 11.32 -10.57 4.07
CA THR A 27 10.92 -11.81 3.38
C THR A 27 12.17 -12.64 3.07
N LYS A 28 12.01 -13.88 2.61
CA LYS A 28 13.14 -14.71 2.16
C LYS A 28 13.98 -14.03 1.07
N SER A 29 13.34 -13.22 0.22
CA SER A 29 14.00 -12.46 -0.86
C SER A 29 14.46 -11.06 -0.44
N GLY A 30 14.50 -10.75 0.86
CA GLY A 30 14.91 -9.45 1.38
C GLY A 30 13.76 -8.56 1.87
N MET A 31 14.04 -7.27 2.06
CA MET A 31 13.09 -6.30 2.62
C MET A 31 12.11 -5.83 1.55
N ARG A 32 10.80 -5.97 1.81
CA ARG A 32 9.72 -5.41 0.98
C ARG A 32 9.05 -4.24 1.70
N TYR A 33 8.61 -3.26 0.92
CA TYR A 33 7.95 -2.06 1.41
C TYR A 33 6.52 -1.99 0.87
N PHE A 34 5.59 -1.56 1.71
CA PHE A 34 4.17 -1.56 1.43
C PHE A 34 3.51 -0.25 1.83
N ALA A 35 2.52 0.16 1.04
CA ALA A 35 1.48 1.07 1.46
C ALA A 35 0.23 0.25 1.83
N VAL A 36 -0.38 0.54 2.98
CA VAL A 36 -1.56 -0.18 3.48
C VAL A 36 -2.65 0.82 3.80
N THR A 37 -3.87 0.56 3.31
CA THR A 37 -5.05 1.39 3.56
C THR A 37 -6.29 0.52 3.79
N LYS A 38 -7.36 1.11 4.32
CA LYS A 38 -8.69 0.49 4.31
C LYS A 38 -9.36 0.76 2.96
N ALA A 39 -9.76 -0.30 2.28
CA ALA A 39 -10.54 -0.21 1.07
C ALA A 39 -11.97 0.26 1.36
N PRO A 40 -12.71 0.77 0.36
CA PRO A 40 -14.14 1.08 0.50
C PRO A 40 -14.99 -0.09 1.00
N SER A 41 -14.55 -1.33 0.79
CA SER A 41 -15.16 -2.54 1.34
C SER A 41 -14.81 -2.86 2.80
N ASN A 42 -14.06 -1.99 3.48
CA ASN A 42 -13.52 -2.13 4.83
C ASN A 42 -12.48 -3.25 5.04
N VAL A 43 -11.94 -3.83 3.96
CA VAL A 43 -10.81 -4.78 4.01
C VAL A 43 -9.49 -4.03 3.80
N GLU A 44 -8.38 -4.52 4.38
CA GLU A 44 -7.07 -3.93 4.09
C GLU A 44 -6.65 -4.16 2.63
N SER A 45 -6.29 -3.09 1.93
CA SER A 45 -5.63 -3.16 0.62
C SER A 45 -4.15 -2.86 0.78
N TRP A 46 -3.32 -3.81 0.33
CA TRP A 46 -1.87 -3.73 0.37
C TRP A 46 -1.31 -3.45 -1.02
N ARG A 47 -0.42 -2.47 -1.13
CA ARG A 47 0.32 -2.15 -2.36
C ARG A 47 1.81 -2.21 -2.11
N ILE A 48 2.55 -2.92 -2.95
CA ILE A 48 4.02 -2.89 -2.92
C ILE A 48 4.50 -1.53 -3.44
N VAL A 49 5.45 -0.94 -2.74
CA VAL A 49 6.11 0.31 -3.14
C VAL A 49 7.63 0.12 -3.17
N GLY A 50 8.32 0.97 -3.93
CA GLY A 50 9.78 0.97 -3.98
C GLY A 50 10.41 1.45 -2.67
N LYS A 51 11.68 1.07 -2.44
CA LYS A 51 12.48 1.50 -1.28
C LYS A 51 12.59 3.03 -1.19
N ASP A 52 12.84 3.69 -2.31
CA ASP A 52 13.03 5.15 -2.34
C ASP A 52 11.72 5.89 -2.07
N PHE A 53 10.62 5.38 -2.63
CA PHE A 53 9.28 5.88 -2.32
C PHE A 53 8.98 5.75 -0.83
N TYR A 54 9.26 4.58 -0.24
CA TYR A 54 9.07 4.35 1.19
C TYR A 54 9.89 5.32 2.04
N ARG A 55 11.19 5.48 1.74
CA ARG A 55 12.09 6.37 2.50
C ARG A 55 11.71 7.84 2.36
N LYS A 56 11.29 8.28 1.18
CA LYS A 56 10.93 9.68 0.91
C LYS A 56 9.61 10.09 1.57
N ASN A 57 8.69 9.15 1.80
CA ASN A 57 7.32 9.46 2.20
C ASN A 57 6.92 8.87 3.56
N LYS A 58 7.85 8.27 4.30
CA LYS A 58 7.62 7.76 5.66
C LYS A 58 7.71 8.90 6.66
#